data_AF-C1AXM3-F1
#
_entry.id   AF-C1AXM3-F1
#
_cell.length_a   1.000
_cell.length_b   1.000
_cell.length_c   1.000
_cell.angle_alpha   90.00
_cell.angle_beta   90.00
_cell.angle_gamma   90.00
#
_symmetry.space_group_name_H-M   'P 1'
#
loop_
_entity.id
_entity.type
_entity.pdbx_description
1 polymer ?
#
loop_
_entity_poly.entity_id
_entity_poly.type
_entity_poly.pdbx_seq_one_letter_code
_entity_poly.pdbx_strand_id
1 'polypeptide(L)' 'MLRNHCTALGTDYDAIEKTVMFPLDPGAGGQNLDTLLGQLEDLAKLGVTHVHGWVPQVASITPLEILGERVVPVIADW' A
#
# COMPACT_ATOMS: atom_id res chain seq x y z
N MET A 1 3.46 1.01 -21.27
CA MET A 1 2.85 0.47 -20.03
C MET A 1 3.10 -1.03 -19.97
N LEU A 2 3.29 -1.59 -18.76
CA LEU A 2 3.66 -3.00 -18.53
C LEU A 2 2.68 -4.00 -19.19
N ARG A 3 1.37 -3.73 -19.14
CA ARG A 3 0.35 -4.59 -19.78
C ARG A 3 0.60 -4.83 -21.26
N ASN A 4 0.88 -3.77 -22.03
CA ASN A 4 1.17 -3.88 -23.47
C ASN A 4 2.46 -4.68 -23.72
N HIS A 5 3.44 -4.59 -22.82
CA HIS A 5 4.67 -5.35 -22.92
C HIS A 5 4.43 -6.84 -22.68
N CYS A 6 3.64 -7.20 -21.66
CA CYS A 6 3.21 -8.57 -21.42
C CYS A 6 2.44 -9.15 -22.61
N THR A 7 1.52 -8.38 -23.21
CA THR A 7 0.81 -8.78 -24.43
C THR A 7 1.76 -9.06 -25.59
N ALA A 8 2.77 -8.21 -25.80
CA ALA A 8 3.76 -8.39 -26.86
C ALA A 8 4.63 -9.65 -26.65
N LEU A 9 4.88 -10.04 -25.40
CA LEU A 9 5.66 -11.21 -25.04
C LEU A 9 4.82 -12.49 -24.86
N GLY A 10 3.48 -12.41 -24.95
CA GLY A 10 2.59 -13.53 -24.67
C GLY A 10 2.62 -13.99 -23.20
N THR A 11 2.99 -13.10 -22.28
CA THR A 11 3.03 -13.38 -20.83
C THR A 11 1.75 -12.90 -20.16
N ASP A 12 1.25 -13.67 -19.20
CA ASP A 12 0.09 -13.28 -18.39
C ASP A 12 0.47 -12.13 -17.43
N TYR A 13 -0.14 -10.97 -17.64
CA TYR A 13 0.05 -9.79 -16.80
C TYR A 13 -0.57 -9.95 -15.40
N ASP A 14 -1.65 -10.71 -15.30
CA ASP A 14 -2.39 -10.86 -14.05
C ASP A 14 -1.70 -11.85 -13.10
N ALA A 15 -0.89 -12.77 -13.65
CA ALA A 15 -0.01 -13.66 -12.87
C ALA A 15 1.20 -12.95 -12.21
N ILE A 16 1.52 -11.71 -12.62
CA ILE A 16 2.63 -10.95 -12.03
C ILE A 16 2.21 -10.48 -10.64
N GLU A 17 2.95 -10.92 -9.61
CA GLU A 17 2.89 -10.31 -8.29
C GLU A 17 3.36 -8.86 -8.38
N LYS A 18 2.48 -7.93 -8.00
CA LYS A 18 2.76 -6.50 -8.06
C LYS A 18 3.07 -6.02 -6.65
N THR A 19 4.33 -5.65 -6.44
CA THR A 19 4.81 -5.07 -5.20
C THR A 19 5.21 -3.62 -5.41
N VAL A 20 5.15 -2.80 -4.36
CA VAL A 20 5.51 -1.38 -4.44
C VAL A 20 6.23 -0.92 -3.18
N MET A 21 7.13 0.06 -3.35
CA MET A 21 7.67 0.84 -2.23
C MET A 21 6.84 2.09 -2.02
N PHE A 22 6.30 2.28 -0.82
CA PHE A 22 5.39 3.38 -0.50
C PHE A 22 5.60 3.90 0.93
N PRO A 23 5.52 5.22 1.20
CA PRO A 23 5.55 5.74 2.56
C PRO A 23 4.26 5.38 3.30
N LEU A 24 4.37 4.66 4.43
CA LEU A 24 3.23 4.32 5.28
C LEU A 24 3.08 5.41 6.35
N ASP A 25 2.51 6.54 5.96
CA ASP A 25 2.41 7.74 6.80
C ASP A 25 0.98 8.00 7.29
N PRO A 26 0.61 7.54 8.50
CA PRO A 26 -0.66 7.94 9.12
C PRO A 26 -0.59 9.37 9.70
N GLY A 27 0.57 10.03 9.69
CA GLY A 27 0.84 11.25 10.44
C GLY A 27 1.16 10.96 11.92
N ALA A 28 1.81 11.92 12.58
CA ALA A 28 2.30 11.76 13.96
C ALA A 28 1.20 11.36 14.97
N GLY A 29 -0.04 11.79 14.74
CA GLY A 29 -1.21 11.47 15.56
C GLY A 29 -2.41 10.96 14.75
N GLY A 30 -2.19 10.48 13.52
CA GLY A 30 -3.25 9.90 12.68
C GLY A 30 -3.96 10.89 11.77
N GLN A 31 -3.45 12.12 11.62
CA GLN A 31 -4.07 13.16 10.77
C GLN A 31 -4.10 12.81 9.28
N ASN A 32 -3.25 11.88 8.83
CA ASN A 32 -3.16 11.47 7.42
C ASN A 32 -3.86 10.12 7.17
N LEU A 33 -4.59 9.56 8.15
CA LEU A 33 -5.14 8.20 8.03
C LEU A 33 -6.02 8.03 6.77
N ASP A 34 -6.99 8.91 6.56
CA ASP A 34 -7.92 8.79 5.44
C ASP A 34 -7.19 8.91 4.09
N THR A 35 -6.19 9.79 4.02
CA THR A 35 -5.32 9.92 2.85
C THR A 35 -4.54 8.64 2.59
N LEU A 36 -3.93 8.05 3.62
CA LEU A 36 -3.17 6.81 3.51
C LEU A 36 -4.07 5.66 3.06
N LEU A 37 -5.27 5.52 3.64
CA LEU A 37 -6.22 4.49 3.24
C LEU A 37 -6.65 4.66 1.78
N GLY A 38 -6.96 5.88 1.33
CA GLY A 38 -7.30 6.14 -0.07
C GLY A 38 -6.17 5.77 -1.03
N GLN A 39 -4.92 6.07 -0.65
CA GLN A 39 -3.75 5.69 -1.45
C GLN A 39 -3.56 4.18 -1.53
N LEU A 40 -3.73 3.46 -0.42
CA LEU A 40 -3.62 2.00 -0.40
C LEU A 40 -4.77 1.34 -1.19
N GLU A 41 -5.98 1.90 -1.14
CA GLU A 41 -7.12 1.44 -1.94
C GLU A 41 -6.86 1.62 -3.44
N ASP A 42 -6.29 2.74 -3.84
CA ASP A 42 -5.90 2.98 -5.24
C ASP A 42 -4.82 1.99 -5.70
N LEU A 43 -3.86 1.64 -4.83
CA LEU A 43 -2.86 0.60 -5.13
C LEU A 43 -3.51 -0.78 -5.27
N ALA A 44 -4.46 -1.12 -4.41
CA ALA A 44 -5.23 -2.37 -4.49
C ALA A 44 -6.02 -2.47 -5.82
N LYS A 45 -6.66 -1.38 -6.26
CA LYS A 45 -7.35 -1.29 -7.57
C LYS A 45 -6.40 -1.48 -8.76
N LEU A 46 -5.12 -1.15 -8.61
CA LEU A 46 -4.07 -1.42 -9.60
C LEU A 46 -3.52 -2.85 -9.55
N GLY A 47 -4.02 -3.67 -8.61
CA GLY A 47 -3.63 -5.07 -8.41
C GLY A 47 -2.36 -5.25 -7.59
N VAL A 48 -1.91 -4.23 -6.84
CA VAL A 48 -0.79 -4.36 -5.90
C VAL A 48 -1.23 -5.18 -4.71
N THR A 49 -0.47 -6.23 -4.39
CA THR A 49 -0.78 -7.16 -3.29
C THR A 49 0.19 -7.03 -2.12
N HIS A 50 1.36 -6.43 -2.31
CA HIS A 50 2.33 -6.19 -1.26
C HIS A 50 2.91 -4.77 -1.31
N VAL A 51 2.79 -4.05 -0.20
CA VAL A 51 3.36 -2.71 -0.02
C VAL A 51 4.50 -2.78 1.00
N HIS A 52 5.69 -2.41 0.58
CA HIS A 52 6.85 -2.24 1.45
C HIS A 52 7.05 -0.76 1.73
N GLY A 53 7.16 -0.37 3.00
CA GLY A 53 7.23 1.04 3.33
C GLY A 53 8.07 1.36 4.54
N TRP A 54 8.63 2.57 4.53
CA TRP A 54 9.07 3.20 5.76
C TRP A 54 7.89 3.89 6.44
N VAL A 55 8.00 4.07 7.75
CA VAL A 55 7.03 4.80 8.56
C VAL A 55 7.70 6.09 9.02
N PRO A 56 7.25 7.28 8.58
CA PRO A 56 7.79 8.53 9.10
C PRO A 56 7.62 8.61 10.61
N GLN A 57 8.63 9.15 11.31
CA GLN A 57 8.63 9.29 12.78
C GLN A 57 8.47 7.96 13.54
N VAL A 58 8.83 6.81 12.94
CA VAL A 58 8.71 5.48 13.57
C VAL A 58 9.29 5.38 14.99
N ALA A 59 10.31 6.18 15.31
CA ALA A 59 10.95 6.20 16.62
C ALA A 59 10.01 6.59 17.77
N SER A 60 8.91 7.30 17.50
CA SER A 60 7.90 7.61 18.53
C SER A 60 6.92 6.47 18.80
N ILE A 61 6.97 5.38 18.03
CA ILE A 61 6.08 4.21 18.10
C ILE A 61 4.61 4.50 17.74
N THR A 62 4.07 5.67 18.08
CA THR A 62 2.67 6.06 17.82
C THR A 62 2.21 5.84 16.37
N PRO A 63 3.00 6.15 15.32
CA PRO A 63 2.62 5.83 13.95
C PRO A 63 2.41 4.32 13.72
N LEU A 64 3.21 3.44 14.34
CA LEU A 64 3.05 1.99 14.25
C LEU A 64 1.79 1.50 14.96
N GLU A 65 1.47 2.07 16.13
CA GLU A 65 0.22 1.77 16.84
C GLU A 65 -0.98 2.13 15.97
N ILE A 66 -0.96 3.32 15.34
CA ILE A 66 -2.03 3.73 14.41
C ILE A 66 -2.13 2.80 13.21
N LEU A 67 -1.01 2.40 12.61
CA LEU A 67 -1.04 1.43 11.50
C LEU A 67 -1.67 0.11 11.95
N GLY A 68 -1.26 -0.42 13.11
CA GLY A 68 -1.76 -1.69 13.64
C GLY A 68 -3.23 -1.65 14.04
N GLU A 69 -3.69 -0.56 14.66
CA GLU A 69 -5.05 -0.45 15.20
C GLU A 69 -6.06 0.09 14.19
N ARG A 70 -5.64 0.91 13.23
CA ARG A 70 -6.55 1.68 12.38
C ARG A 70 -6.35 1.44 10.88
N VAL A 71 -5.20 0.93 10.44
CA VAL A 71 -4.96 0.62 9.01
C VAL A 71 -5.11 -0.87 8.74
N VAL A 72 -4.36 -1.72 9.45
CA VAL A 72 -4.34 -3.18 9.23
C VAL A 72 -5.74 -3.80 9.24
N PRO A 73 -6.66 -3.45 10.18
CA PRO A 73 -8.00 -4.04 10.17
C PRO A 73 -8.83 -3.64 8.94
N VAL A 74 -8.61 -2.45 8.38
CA VAL A 74 -9.36 -1.97 7.21
C VAL A 74 -8.90 -2.67 5.95
N ILE A 75 -7.58 -2.83 5.79
CA ILE A 75 -7.00 -3.39 4.56
C ILE A 75 -7.03 -4.93 4.53
N ALA A 76 -7.34 -5.58 5.65
CA ALA A 76 -7.45 -7.04 5.73
C ALA A 76 -8.63 -7.58 4.90
N ASP A 77 -9.59 -6.72 4.56
CA ASP A 77 -10.78 -7.05 3.76
C ASP A 77 -10.62 -6.69 2.26
N TRP A 78 -9.42 -6.29 1.83
CA TRP A 78 -9.14 -5.84 0.45
C TRP A 78 -8.51 -6.93 -0.43
#